data_AF-A0A8R1XQJ9-F1
#
_entry.id   AF-A0A8R1XQJ9-F1
#
_cell.length_a   1.000
_cell.length_b   1.000
_cell.length_c   1.000
_cell.angle_alpha   90.00
_cell.angle_beta   90.00
_cell.angle_gamma   90.00
#
_symmetry.space_group_name_H-M   'P 1'
#
loop_
_entity.id
_entity.type
_entity.pdbx_description
1 polymer ?
#
loop_
_entity_poly.entity_id
_entity_poly.type
_entity_poly.pdbx_seq_one_letter_code
_entity_poly.pdbx_strand_id
1 'polypeptide(L)'
;MPEAMGLLWCTSPTPENKAKIDYCHVWHNNKPKCDKNVTVIMIIALALEIGSLMWVSVTFFACCRREFWIFFLPLLAFLVTLTLAIALFIYTDNNKSAFDILNENREGALAAYQINFFYSYYIAWVALFLIIICILIGAFAKKLAQICC
;
A
#
# COMPACT_ATOMS: atom_id res chain seq x y z
N MET A 1 20.94 -13.26 -7.90
CA MET A 1 19.70 -13.10 -7.10
C MET A 1 19.23 -11.67 -7.34
N PRO A 2 17.92 -11.38 -7.50
CA PRO A 2 17.45 -10.00 -7.68
C PRO A 2 17.92 -9.10 -6.53
N GLU A 3 18.17 -7.83 -6.79
CA GLU A 3 18.68 -6.86 -5.78
C GLU A 3 17.57 -6.29 -4.89
N ALA A 4 16.33 -6.28 -5.41
CA ALA A 4 15.12 -6.03 -4.65
C ALA A 4 13.98 -6.86 -5.26
N MET A 5 13.15 -7.46 -4.40
CA MET A 5 11.90 -8.10 -4.80
C MET A 5 10.79 -7.67 -3.83
N GLY A 6 9.78 -6.99 -4.37
CA GLY A 6 8.59 -6.52 -3.65
C GLY A 6 7.32 -7.10 -4.24
N LEU A 7 6.14 -6.63 -3.82
CA LEU A 7 4.87 -7.14 -4.38
C LEU A 7 4.66 -6.76 -5.85
N LEU A 8 5.17 -5.61 -6.29
CA LEU A 8 4.91 -5.06 -7.63
C LEU A 8 6.17 -4.89 -8.48
N TRP A 9 7.32 -4.74 -7.84
CA TRP A 9 8.60 -4.45 -8.49
C TRP A 9 9.63 -5.52 -8.19
N CYS A 10 10.47 -5.79 -9.19
CA CYS A 10 11.65 -6.60 -9.09
C CYS A 10 12.78 -5.88 -9.81
N THR A 11 13.95 -5.83 -9.18
CA THR A 11 15.16 -5.27 -9.78
C THR A 11 16.10 -6.41 -10.11
N SER A 12 16.35 -6.63 -11.41
CA SER A 12 17.33 -7.61 -11.85
C SER A 12 18.74 -7.16 -11.45
N PRO A 13 19.64 -8.10 -11.10
CA PRO A 13 21.01 -7.73 -10.80
C PRO A 13 21.67 -7.06 -12.01
N THR A 14 22.57 -6.11 -11.74
CA THR A 14 23.33 -5.34 -12.73
C THR A 14 24.07 -6.21 -13.77
N PRO A 15 24.34 -5.68 -14.99
CA PRO A 15 24.67 -6.46 -16.19
C PRO A 15 26.00 -7.22 -16.18
N GLU A 16 26.80 -7.18 -15.11
CA GLU A 16 28.04 -7.97 -15.01
C GLU A 16 27.76 -9.48 -14.94
N ASN A 17 26.57 -9.90 -14.51
CA ASN A 17 26.12 -11.30 -14.56
C ASN A 17 25.15 -11.53 -15.73
N LYS A 18 25.68 -11.58 -16.95
CA LYS A 18 24.94 -11.97 -18.18
C LYS A 18 24.59 -13.47 -18.22
N ALA A 19 23.91 -13.98 -17.20
CA ALA A 19 23.04 -15.13 -17.43
C ALA A 19 21.77 -14.61 -18.11
N LYS A 20 21.44 -15.18 -19.27
CA LYS A 20 20.32 -14.83 -20.17
C LYS A 20 18.92 -14.98 -19.54
N ILE A 21 18.84 -15.13 -18.22
CA ILE A 21 17.65 -15.46 -17.46
C ILE A 21 17.07 -14.15 -16.91
N ASP A 22 15.88 -13.80 -17.38
CA ASP A 22 15.08 -12.73 -16.79
C ASP A 22 14.54 -13.19 -15.42
N TYR A 23 15.32 -12.92 -14.37
CA TYR A 23 14.99 -13.28 -13.00
C TYR A 23 13.65 -12.68 -12.55
N CYS A 24 13.29 -11.50 -13.05
CA CYS A 24 12.05 -10.84 -12.68
C CYS A 24 10.84 -11.51 -13.32
N HIS A 25 10.97 -11.95 -14.58
CA HIS A 25 9.95 -12.76 -15.23
C HIS A 25 9.74 -14.12 -14.52
N VAL A 26 10.83 -14.79 -14.14
CA VAL A 26 10.75 -16.06 -13.39
C VAL A 26 10.09 -15.85 -12.02
N TRP A 27 10.50 -14.82 -11.30
CA TRP A 27 9.92 -14.47 -10.00
C TRP A 27 8.42 -14.15 -10.11
N HIS A 28 8.02 -13.37 -11.13
CA HIS A 28 6.62 -13.02 -11.33
C HIS A 28 5.74 -14.24 -11.64
N ASN A 29 6.27 -15.20 -12.42
CA ASN A 29 5.56 -16.43 -12.74
C ASN A 29 5.44 -17.37 -11.54
N ASN A 30 6.50 -17.49 -10.75
CA ASN A 30 6.55 -18.34 -9.55
C ASN A 30 5.97 -17.68 -8.29
N LYS A 31 5.48 -16.45 -8.40
CA LYS A 31 4.91 -15.72 -7.26
C LYS A 31 3.71 -16.47 -6.68
N PRO A 32 3.64 -16.67 -5.34
CA PRO A 32 2.52 -17.34 -4.70
C PRO A 32 1.18 -16.72 -5.10
N LYS A 33 0.13 -17.56 -5.25
CA LYS A 33 -1.21 -17.07 -5.62
C LYS A 33 -1.73 -16.01 -4.64
N CYS A 34 -1.47 -16.17 -3.35
CA CYS A 34 -1.83 -15.19 -2.32
C CYS A 34 -1.19 -13.81 -2.61
N ASP A 35 0.10 -13.77 -2.89
CA ASP A 35 0.81 -12.52 -3.18
C ASP A 35 0.35 -11.87 -4.48
N LYS A 36 -0.11 -12.66 -5.47
CA LYS A 36 -0.76 -12.10 -6.68
C LYS A 36 -2.09 -11.42 -6.31
N ASN A 37 -2.91 -12.04 -5.47
CA ASN A 37 -4.17 -11.45 -5.01
C ASN A 37 -3.92 -10.18 -4.17
N VAL A 38 -2.95 -10.21 -3.25
CA VAL A 38 -2.57 -9.02 -2.47
C VAL A 38 -2.12 -7.89 -3.39
N THR A 39 -1.33 -8.18 -4.44
CA THR A 39 -0.95 -7.16 -5.44
C THR A 39 -2.15 -6.52 -6.10
N VAL A 40 -3.16 -7.29 -6.51
CA VAL A 40 -4.39 -6.74 -7.12
C VAL A 40 -5.12 -5.83 -6.13
N ILE A 41 -5.27 -6.25 -4.88
CA ILE A 41 -5.94 -5.44 -3.84
C ILE A 41 -5.15 -4.14 -3.56
N MET A 42 -3.81 -4.20 -3.52
CA MET A 42 -2.96 -3.02 -3.37
C MET A 42 -3.09 -2.04 -4.54
N ILE A 43 -3.22 -2.54 -5.78
CA ILE A 43 -3.46 -1.69 -6.96
C ILE A 43 -4.82 -1.00 -6.86
N ILE A 44 -5.85 -1.72 -6.42
CA ILE A 44 -7.19 -1.13 -6.21
C ILE A 44 -7.14 -0.05 -5.11
N ALA A 45 -6.47 -0.32 -3.99
CA ALA A 45 -6.30 0.65 -2.92
C ALA A 45 -5.56 1.91 -3.41
N LEU A 46 -4.50 1.74 -4.21
CA LEU A 46 -3.76 2.85 -4.81
C LEU A 46 -4.65 3.67 -5.77
N ALA A 47 -5.45 3.01 -6.61
CA ALA A 47 -6.36 3.71 -7.52
C ALA A 47 -7.43 4.51 -6.76
N LEU A 48 -7.97 3.96 -5.67
CA LEU A 48 -8.91 4.66 -4.79
C LEU A 48 -8.25 5.87 -4.11
N GLU A 49 -6.99 5.75 -3.68
CA GLU A 49 -6.24 6.84 -3.07
C GLU A 49 -5.93 7.96 -4.07
N ILE A 50 -5.52 7.62 -5.30
CA ILE A 50 -5.34 8.62 -6.36
C ILE A 50 -6.67 9.33 -6.66
N GLY A 51 -7.77 8.57 -6.72
CA GLY A 51 -9.11 9.13 -6.88
C GLY A 51 -9.50 10.07 -5.73
N SER A 52 -9.15 9.71 -4.49
CA SER A 52 -9.40 10.55 -3.31
C SER A 52 -8.63 11.86 -3.38
N LEU A 53 -7.35 11.84 -3.78
CA LEU A 53 -6.51 13.04 -3.94
C LEU A 53 -7.01 13.96 -5.05
N MET A 54 -7.44 13.40 -6.18
CA MET A 54 -8.11 14.17 -7.25
C MET A 54 -9.38 14.82 -6.71
N TRP A 55 -10.16 14.09 -5.91
CA TRP A 55 -11.38 14.60 -5.31
C TRP A 55 -11.12 15.73 -4.31
N VAL A 56 -10.12 15.59 -3.45
CA VAL A 56 -9.67 16.66 -2.54
C VAL A 56 -9.34 17.92 -3.35
N SER A 57 -8.61 17.77 -4.46
CA SER A 57 -8.25 18.89 -5.34
C SER A 57 -9.49 19.60 -5.88
N VAL A 58 -10.47 18.85 -6.40
CA VAL A 58 -11.75 19.42 -6.88
C VAL A 58 -12.50 20.13 -5.75
N THR A 59 -12.59 19.53 -4.56
CA THR A 59 -13.25 20.15 -3.39
C THR A 59 -12.55 21.40 -2.88
N PHE A 60 -11.26 21.54 -3.16
CA PHE A 60 -10.49 22.73 -2.79
C PHE A 60 -10.87 23.94 -3.65
N PHE A 61 -11.15 23.72 -4.94
CA PHE A 61 -11.52 24.79 -5.88
C PHE A 61 -13.02 25.11 -5.90
N ALA A 62 -13.88 24.31 -5.26
CA ALA A 62 -15.33 24.52 -5.24
C ALA A 62 -15.76 25.52 -4.14
N CYS A 63 -16.16 26.75 -4.52
CA CYS A 63 -16.50 27.82 -3.56
C CYS A 63 -17.91 27.76 -2.93
N CYS A 64 -18.93 27.14 -3.54
CA CYS A 64 -20.32 27.32 -3.09
C CYS A 64 -21.18 26.03 -2.99
N ARG A 65 -20.57 24.85 -2.84
CA ARG A 65 -21.32 23.59 -2.63
C ARG A 65 -20.55 22.55 -1.84
N ARG A 66 -19.59 22.98 -1.01
CA ARG A 66 -18.53 22.13 -0.44
C ARG A 66 -19.07 20.98 0.41
N GLU A 67 -20.20 21.18 1.08
CA GLU A 67 -20.81 20.20 1.97
C GLU A 67 -21.09 18.84 1.30
N PHE A 68 -21.61 18.84 0.05
CA PHE A 68 -21.87 17.59 -0.67
C PHE A 68 -20.57 16.87 -1.09
N TRP A 69 -19.56 17.64 -1.51
CA TRP A 69 -18.31 17.07 -1.99
C TRP A 69 -17.43 16.53 -0.85
N ILE A 70 -17.46 17.19 0.31
CA ILE A 70 -16.73 16.77 1.51
C ILE A 70 -17.31 15.46 2.08
N PHE A 71 -18.60 15.18 1.87
CA PHE A 71 -19.21 13.91 2.31
C PHE A 71 -18.54 12.67 1.71
N PHE A 72 -18.10 12.73 0.45
CA PHE A 72 -17.49 11.59 -0.24
C PHE A 72 -16.06 11.30 0.22
N LEU A 73 -15.35 12.29 0.78
CA LEU A 73 -13.96 12.13 1.20
C LEU A 73 -13.78 11.10 2.33
N PRO A 74 -14.51 11.17 3.46
CA PRO A 74 -14.44 10.15 4.50
C PRO A 74 -14.85 8.76 3.98
N LEU A 75 -15.81 8.69 3.06
CA LEU A 75 -16.27 7.42 2.48
C LEU A 75 -15.17 6.77 1.64
N LEU A 76 -14.50 7.54 0.77
CA LEU A 76 -13.36 7.08 -0.01
C LEU A 76 -12.21 6.64 0.90
N ALA A 77 -11.85 7.45 1.89
CA ALA A 77 -10.78 7.12 2.83
C ALA A 77 -11.11 5.85 3.66
N PHE A 78 -12.37 5.64 4.01
CA PHE A 78 -12.83 4.41 4.67
C PHE A 78 -12.68 3.19 3.74
N LEU A 79 -13.07 3.31 2.46
CA LEU A 79 -12.88 2.24 1.49
C LEU A 79 -11.40 1.91 1.27
N VAL A 80 -10.53 2.93 1.14
CA VAL A 80 -9.08 2.71 1.04
C VAL A 80 -8.56 1.99 2.29
N THR A 81 -8.96 2.43 3.48
CA THR A 81 -8.57 1.81 4.76
C THR A 81 -8.96 0.34 4.81
N LEU A 82 -10.22 0.02 4.47
CA LEU A 82 -10.71 -1.35 4.47
C LEU A 82 -9.90 -2.22 3.50
N THR A 83 -9.70 -1.72 2.28
CA THR A 83 -9.01 -2.45 1.21
C THR A 83 -7.54 -2.67 1.55
N LEU A 84 -6.86 -1.64 2.08
CA LEU A 84 -5.46 -1.71 2.50
C LEU A 84 -5.28 -2.60 3.74
N ALA A 85 -6.18 -2.51 4.72
CA ALA A 85 -6.15 -3.39 5.89
C ALA A 85 -6.31 -4.86 5.49
N ILE A 86 -7.27 -5.18 4.61
CA ILE A 86 -7.47 -6.54 4.10
C ILE A 86 -6.19 -7.03 3.40
N ALA A 87 -5.58 -6.22 2.54
CA ALA A 87 -4.34 -6.57 1.86
C ALA A 87 -3.21 -6.87 2.86
N LEU A 88 -3.05 -6.02 3.87
CA LEU A 88 -2.00 -6.19 4.88
C LEU A 88 -2.23 -7.42 5.74
N PHE A 89 -3.45 -7.66 6.23
CA PHE A 89 -3.73 -8.85 7.04
C PHE A 89 -3.51 -10.15 6.27
N ILE A 90 -3.98 -10.24 5.02
CA ILE A 90 -3.74 -11.41 4.18
C ILE A 90 -2.24 -11.61 3.95
N TYR A 91 -1.52 -10.53 3.67
CA TYR A 91 -0.08 -10.59 3.42
C TYR A 91 0.71 -11.02 4.67
N THR A 92 0.39 -10.44 5.83
CA THR A 92 1.01 -10.80 7.11
C THR A 92 0.77 -12.25 7.44
N ASP A 93 -0.48 -12.72 7.34
CA ASP A 93 -0.83 -14.10 7.68
C ASP A 93 -0.12 -15.11 6.78
N ASN A 94 -0.09 -14.84 5.47
CA ASN A 94 0.56 -15.72 4.49
C ASN A 94 2.10 -15.72 4.60
N ASN A 95 2.70 -14.68 5.21
CA ASN A 95 4.15 -14.54 5.36
C ASN A 95 4.62 -14.61 6.83
N LYS A 96 3.79 -15.14 7.75
CA LYS A 96 4.10 -15.23 9.19
C LYS A 96 5.46 -15.87 9.47
N SER A 97 5.79 -16.98 8.82
CA SER A 97 7.08 -17.66 9.00
C SER A 97 8.28 -16.77 8.64
N ALA A 98 8.17 -15.94 7.61
CA ALA A 98 9.22 -14.99 7.25
C ALA A 98 9.37 -13.88 8.31
N PHE A 99 8.27 -13.45 8.91
CA PHE A 99 8.29 -12.48 10.01
C PHE A 99 8.79 -13.08 11.33
N ASP A 100 8.48 -14.34 11.63
CA ASP A 100 9.00 -15.04 12.80
C ASP A 100 10.52 -15.16 12.73
N ILE A 101 11.06 -15.55 11.57
CA ILE A 101 12.52 -15.59 11.33
C ILE A 101 13.14 -14.20 11.46
N LEU A 102 12.48 -13.14 10.96
CA LEU A 102 12.94 -11.75 11.13
C LEU A 102 13.02 -11.35 12.61
N ASN A 103 12.06 -11.80 13.42
CA ASN A 103 11.99 -11.47 14.83
C ASN A 103 13.04 -12.23 15.66
N GLU A 104 13.33 -13.49 15.30
CA GLU A 104 14.34 -14.30 15.98
C GLU A 104 15.77 -13.92 15.56
N ASN A 105 16.02 -13.75 14.26
CA ASN A 105 17.34 -13.47 13.73
C ASN A 105 17.27 -12.47 12.58
N ARG A 106 17.31 -11.19 12.95
CA ARG A 106 17.24 -10.07 12.01
C ARG A 106 18.33 -10.15 10.93
N GLU A 107 19.57 -10.48 11.28
CA GLU A 107 20.66 -10.55 10.29
C GLU A 107 20.47 -11.69 9.28
N GLY A 108 20.08 -12.88 9.77
CA GLY A 108 19.77 -14.03 8.93
C GLY A 108 18.57 -13.78 8.01
N ALA A 109 17.53 -13.13 8.53
CA ALA A 109 16.36 -12.75 7.75
C ALA A 109 16.68 -11.69 6.70
N LEU A 110 17.49 -10.68 7.01
CA LEU A 110 17.89 -9.64 6.04
C LEU A 110 18.78 -10.21 4.92
N ALA A 111 19.61 -11.21 5.23
CA ALA A 111 20.42 -11.91 4.26
C ALA A 111 19.57 -12.81 3.34
N ALA A 112 18.54 -13.46 3.88
CA ALA A 112 17.66 -14.36 3.12
C ALA A 112 16.55 -13.62 2.36
N TYR A 113 15.97 -12.60 2.98
CA TYR A 113 14.85 -11.79 2.48
C TYR A 113 15.29 -10.34 2.47
N GLN A 114 15.42 -9.78 1.27
CA GLN A 114 16.07 -8.49 1.09
C GLN A 114 15.41 -7.38 1.91
N ILE A 115 16.24 -6.46 2.41
CA ILE A 115 15.86 -5.34 3.28
C ILE A 115 14.60 -4.59 2.77
N ASN A 116 14.48 -4.42 1.46
CA ASN A 116 13.38 -3.72 0.81
C ASN A 116 12.00 -4.39 1.00
N PHE A 117 11.98 -5.72 1.15
CA PHE A 117 10.76 -6.49 1.39
C PHE A 117 10.10 -6.07 2.71
N PHE A 118 10.89 -6.09 3.79
CA PHE A 118 10.39 -5.72 5.12
C PHE A 118 10.13 -4.23 5.25
N TYR A 119 10.97 -3.38 4.64
CA TYR A 119 10.79 -1.93 4.69
C TYR A 119 9.45 -1.50 4.08
N SER A 120 9.11 -2.02 2.89
CA SER A 120 7.85 -1.70 2.21
C SER A 120 6.62 -2.13 3.02
N TYR A 121 6.72 -3.26 3.72
CA TYR A 121 5.66 -3.76 4.60
C TYR A 121 5.37 -2.79 5.75
N TYR A 122 6.40 -2.27 6.44
CA TYR A 122 6.20 -1.30 7.52
C TYR A 122 5.69 0.05 6.98
N ILE A 123 6.14 0.48 5.80
CA ILE A 123 5.57 1.67 5.15
C ILE A 123 4.07 1.52 4.94
N ALA A 124 3.61 0.36 4.49
CA ALA A 124 2.19 0.14 4.25
C ALA A 124 1.35 0.21 5.54
N TRP A 125 1.88 -0.24 6.68
CA TRP A 125 1.24 -0.04 7.99
C TRP A 125 1.20 1.43 8.41
N VAL A 126 2.27 2.19 8.15
CA VAL A 126 2.28 3.64 8.37
C VAL A 126 1.25 4.33 7.48
N ALA A 127 1.15 3.94 6.21
CA ALA A 127 0.14 4.46 5.29
C ALA A 127 -1.29 4.18 5.79
N LEU A 128 -1.56 2.96 6.28
CA LEU A 128 -2.85 2.62 6.87
C LEU A 128 -3.19 3.52 8.07
N PHE A 129 -2.22 3.74 8.97
CA PHE A 129 -2.38 4.63 10.11
C PHE A 129 -2.66 6.08 9.69
N LEU A 130 -1.96 6.59 8.68
CA LEU A 130 -2.16 7.93 8.14
C LEU A 130 -3.56 8.09 7.52
N ILE A 131 -4.05 7.10 6.78
CA ILE A 131 -5.39 7.16 6.18
C ILE A 131 -6.48 7.18 7.27
N ILE A 132 -6.29 6.45 8.38
CA ILE A 132 -7.20 6.52 9.54
C ILE A 132 -7.24 7.94 10.12
N ILE A 133 -6.09 8.61 10.24
CA ILE A 133 -6.04 10.02 10.65
C ILE A 133 -6.79 10.91 9.64
N CYS A 134 -6.63 10.67 8.33
CA CYS A 134 -7.35 11.40 7.29
C CYS A 134 -8.88 11.24 7.42
N ILE A 135 -9.39 10.08 7.83
CA ILE A 135 -10.83 9.88 8.10
C ILE A 135 -11.29 10.80 9.24
N LEU A 136 -10.53 10.87 10.34
CA LEU A 136 -10.87 11.74 11.48
C LEU A 136 -10.85 13.22 11.09
N ILE A 137 -9.83 13.64 10.35
CA ILE A 137 -9.73 15.01 9.82
C ILE A 137 -10.89 15.30 8.87
N GLY A 138 -11.23 14.37 7.97
CA GLY A 138 -12.36 14.50 7.06
C GLY A 138 -13.70 14.61 7.77
N ALA A 139 -13.91 13.84 8.85
CA ALA A 139 -15.11 13.94 9.68
C ALA A 139 -15.21 15.30 10.39
N PHE A 140 -14.09 15.83 10.88
CA PHE A 140 -14.04 17.16 11.50
C PHE A 140 -14.27 18.27 10.47
N ALA A 141 -13.62 18.18 9.30
CA ALA A 141 -13.80 19.10 8.19
C ALA A 141 -15.27 19.13 7.72
N LYS A 142 -15.91 17.96 7.66
CA LYS A 142 -17.35 17.86 7.37
C LYS A 142 -18.17 18.65 8.39
N LYS A 143 -17.92 18.48 9.69
CA LYS A 143 -18.64 19.23 10.74
C LYS A 143 -18.46 20.74 10.61
N LEU A 144 -17.25 21.20 10.31
CA LEU A 144 -16.98 22.62 10.09
C LEU A 144 -17.68 23.17 8.84
N ALA A 145 -17.74 22.38 7.76
CA ALA A 145 -18.44 22.77 6.53
C ALA A 145 -19.97 22.86 6.68
N GLN A 146 -20.56 22.29 7.74
CA GLN A 146 -21.98 22.53 8.04
C GLN A 146 -22.21 23.87 8.73
N ILE A 147 -21.16 24.42 9.35
CA ILE A 147 -21.19 25.69 10.10
C ILE A 147 -20.79 26.86 9.19
N CYS A 148 -19.84 26.62 8.26
CA CYS A 148 -19.36 27.57 7.27
C CYS A 148 -19.60 27.00 5.85
N CYS A 149 -20.23 27.78 4.96
CA CYS A 149 -20.62 27.41 3.57
C CYS A 149 -19.68 26.46 2.80
#